data_AF-A0A0C3GPK1-F1
#
_entry.id   AF-A0A0C3GPK1-F1
#
_cell.length_a   1.000
_cell.length_b   1.000
_cell.length_c   1.000
_cell.angle_alpha   90.00
_cell.angle_beta   90.00
_cell.angle_gamma   90.00
#
_symmetry.space_group_name_H-M   'P 1'
#
loop_
_entity.id
_entity.type
_entity.pdbx_description
1 polymer ?
#
loop_
_entity_poly.entity_id
_entity_poly.type
_entity_poly.pdbx_seq_one_letter_code
_entity_poly.pdbx_strand_id
1 'polypeptide(L)'
;MDKNGFVKSDASYTSTEKTFEFLHMPKSKDHNRDFKQEEEEVLEQLYKGWLHYWNEESRADFHNGMIGARRFYDFDQMLSYDMFGNTVRGKFEDHFNAIFPYWNDGYMEFKDIEITALSKD
;
A
#
# COMPACT_ATOMS: atom_id res chain seq x y z
N MET A 1 6.24 -9.51 -13.02
CA MET A 1 6.48 -10.49 -11.94
C MET A 1 7.84 -11.13 -12.16
N ASP A 2 8.65 -11.24 -11.13
CA ASP A 2 9.94 -11.92 -11.20
C ASP A 2 9.75 -13.46 -11.07
N LYS A 3 10.86 -14.20 -11.13
CA LYS A 3 10.85 -15.67 -11.01
C LYS A 3 10.32 -16.20 -9.67
N ASN A 4 10.23 -15.35 -8.65
CA ASN A 4 9.83 -15.72 -7.29
C ASN A 4 8.39 -15.28 -6.97
N GLY A 5 7.71 -14.63 -7.92
CA GLY A 5 6.34 -14.17 -7.77
C GLY A 5 6.19 -12.70 -7.34
N PHE A 6 7.27 -11.93 -7.31
CA PHE A 6 7.22 -10.53 -6.85
C PHE A 6 6.98 -9.56 -8.01
N VAL A 7 6.18 -8.54 -7.75
CA VAL A 7 5.91 -7.43 -8.68
C VAL A 7 6.43 -6.14 -8.06
N LYS A 8 7.23 -5.43 -8.86
CA LYS A 8 8.05 -4.28 -8.45
C LYS A 8 7.52 -2.94 -8.96
N SER A 9 6.79 -2.97 -10.07
CA SER A 9 6.31 -1.77 -10.75
C SER A 9 4.80 -1.71 -10.64
N ASP A 10 4.30 -0.55 -10.22
CA ASP A 10 2.89 -0.17 -10.16
C ASP A 10 2.21 -0.32 -11.53
N ALA A 11 2.91 -0.01 -12.62
CA ALA A 11 2.40 -0.20 -13.98
C ALA A 11 2.08 -1.67 -14.34
N SER A 12 2.55 -2.64 -13.56
CA SER A 12 2.18 -4.05 -13.73
C SER A 12 0.75 -4.36 -13.25
N TYR A 13 0.19 -3.50 -12.39
CA TYR A 13 -1.15 -3.63 -11.83
C TYR A 13 -2.11 -2.72 -12.61
N THR A 14 -2.62 -3.23 -13.75
CA THR A 14 -3.52 -2.47 -14.62
C THR A 14 -4.98 -2.50 -14.16
N SER A 15 -5.35 -3.49 -13.34
CA SER A 15 -6.66 -3.63 -12.71
C SER A 15 -6.58 -4.62 -11.55
N THR A 16 -7.65 -4.75 -10.77
CA THR A 16 -7.76 -5.78 -9.72
C THR A 16 -7.77 -7.18 -10.31
N GLU A 17 -8.36 -7.40 -11.48
CA GLU A 17 -8.29 -8.72 -12.13
C GLU A 17 -6.86 -9.12 -12.50
N LYS A 18 -6.00 -8.14 -12.81
CA LYS A 18 -4.61 -8.40 -13.12
C LYS A 18 -3.87 -9.00 -11.92
N THR A 19 -4.29 -8.68 -10.70
CA THR A 19 -3.66 -9.24 -9.50
C THR A 19 -3.88 -10.75 -9.40
N PHE A 20 -5.02 -11.26 -9.88
CA PHE A 20 -5.33 -12.69 -9.88
C PHE A 20 -4.38 -13.53 -10.73
N GLU A 21 -3.81 -12.93 -11.79
CA GLU A 21 -2.80 -13.60 -12.62
C GLU A 21 -1.46 -13.80 -11.90
N PHE A 22 -1.21 -13.04 -10.83
CA PHE A 22 0.02 -13.13 -10.04
C PHE A 22 -0.11 -14.03 -8.82
N LEU A 23 -1.31 -14.55 -8.53
CA LEU A 23 -1.56 -15.41 -7.39
C LEU A 23 -0.97 -16.81 -7.61
N HIS A 24 -0.24 -17.29 -6.61
CA HIS A 24 0.18 -18.68 -6.49
C HIS A 24 -0.89 -19.54 -5.78
N MET A 25 -1.87 -18.89 -5.16
CA MET A 25 -2.97 -19.52 -4.43
C MET A 25 -4.31 -19.31 -5.15
N PRO A 26 -5.32 -20.17 -4.91
CA PRO A 26 -6.65 -19.93 -5.44
C PRO A 26 -7.23 -18.60 -4.95
N LYS A 27 -7.90 -17.88 -5.86
CA LYS A 27 -8.63 -16.66 -5.57
C LYS A 27 -9.66 -16.87 -4.44
N SER A 28 -9.82 -15.87 -3.59
CA SER A 28 -10.88 -15.79 -2.58
C SER A 28 -12.26 -16.00 -3.19
N LYS A 29 -13.14 -16.63 -2.40
CA LYS A 29 -14.56 -16.83 -2.74
C LYS A 29 -15.42 -15.63 -2.39
N ASP A 30 -14.87 -14.69 -1.62
CA ASP A 30 -15.61 -13.54 -1.09
C ASP A 30 -15.65 -12.36 -2.07
N HIS A 31 -14.97 -12.48 -3.22
CA HIS A 31 -15.05 -11.47 -4.28
C HIS A 31 -16.49 -11.28 -4.77
N ASN A 32 -16.94 -10.03 -4.69
CA ASN A 32 -18.19 -9.58 -5.26
C ASN A 32 -17.93 -8.61 -6.40
N ARG A 33 -18.44 -8.91 -7.60
CA ARG A 33 -18.29 -8.06 -8.78
C ARG A 33 -18.92 -6.68 -8.61
N ASP A 34 -19.91 -6.57 -7.73
CA ASP A 34 -20.59 -5.31 -7.44
C ASP A 34 -19.69 -4.32 -6.68
N PHE A 35 -18.56 -4.78 -6.11
CA PHE A 35 -17.58 -3.97 -5.39
C PHE A 35 -16.27 -3.76 -6.15
N LYS A 36 -16.28 -4.02 -7.47
CA LYS A 36 -15.08 -3.90 -8.30
C LYS A 36 -14.48 -2.48 -8.23
N GLN A 37 -15.32 -1.45 -8.20
CA GLN A 37 -14.86 -0.07 -8.18
C GLN A 37 -14.07 0.22 -6.89
N GLU A 38 -14.56 -0.26 -5.76
CA GLU A 38 -13.96 -0.10 -4.44
C GLU A 38 -12.62 -0.86 -4.36
N GLU A 39 -12.57 -2.08 -4.90
CA GLU A 39 -11.31 -2.84 -5.02
C GLU A 39 -10.29 -2.10 -5.91
N GLU A 40 -10.72 -1.52 -7.04
CA GLU A 40 -9.87 -0.75 -7.95
C GLU A 40 -9.36 0.53 -7.29
N GLU A 41 -10.20 1.22 -6.52
CA GLU A 41 -9.80 2.41 -5.77
C GLU A 41 -8.69 2.10 -4.77
N VAL A 42 -8.84 1.01 -4.00
CA VAL A 42 -7.83 0.54 -3.05
C VAL A 42 -6.53 0.14 -3.76
N LEU A 43 -6.63 -0.52 -4.92
CA LEU A 43 -5.45 -0.88 -5.71
C LEU A 43 -4.68 0.36 -6.17
N GLU A 44 -5.38 1.34 -6.74
CA GLU A 44 -4.79 2.55 -7.30
C GLU A 44 -4.21 3.45 -6.21
N GLN A 45 -5.01 3.80 -5.19
CA GLN A 45 -4.61 4.80 -4.21
C GLN A 45 -3.59 4.27 -3.19
N LEU A 46 -3.75 3.02 -2.74
CA LEU A 46 -2.89 2.48 -1.68
C LEU A 46 -1.76 1.64 -2.26
N TYR A 47 -2.05 0.53 -2.92
CA TYR A 47 -1.01 -0.44 -3.26
C TYR A 47 -0.10 0.05 -4.39
N LYS A 48 -0.66 0.52 -5.50
CA LYS A 48 0.13 1.14 -6.57
C LYS A 48 0.79 2.43 -6.10
N GLY A 49 0.06 3.25 -5.35
CA GLY A 49 0.58 4.47 -4.76
C GLY A 49 1.83 4.22 -3.90
N TRP A 50 1.80 3.25 -2.99
CA TRP A 50 2.96 2.89 -2.16
C TRP A 50 4.10 2.29 -2.96
N LEU A 51 3.80 1.41 -3.92
CA LEU A 51 4.82 0.78 -4.76
C LEU A 51 5.57 1.83 -5.58
N HIS A 52 4.84 2.80 -6.15
CA HIS A 52 5.42 3.92 -6.88
C HIS A 52 6.21 4.85 -5.95
N TYR A 53 5.63 5.22 -4.79
CA TYR A 53 6.31 6.08 -3.82
C TYR A 53 7.67 5.52 -3.39
N TRP A 54 7.70 4.27 -2.93
CA TRP A 54 8.94 3.69 -2.42
C TRP A 54 9.99 3.54 -3.50
N ASN A 55 9.60 3.10 -4.70
CA ASN A 55 10.55 2.74 -5.75
C ASN A 55 11.00 3.94 -6.60
N GLU A 56 10.22 5.03 -6.65
CA GLU A 56 10.50 6.16 -7.55
C GLU A 56 10.59 7.52 -6.85
N GLU A 57 9.84 7.77 -5.76
CA GLU A 57 9.71 9.10 -5.14
C GLU A 57 10.50 9.27 -3.82
N SER A 58 10.59 8.21 -3.02
CA SER A 58 10.97 8.26 -1.59
C SER A 58 12.27 8.99 -1.31
N ARG A 59 13.31 8.72 -2.11
CA ARG A 59 14.63 9.37 -1.98
C ARG A 59 14.58 10.88 -2.21
N ALA A 60 13.81 11.32 -3.21
CA ALA A 60 13.66 12.75 -3.50
C ALA A 60 12.80 13.43 -2.43
N ASP A 61 11.71 12.76 -2.02
CA ASP A 61 10.77 13.28 -1.02
C ASP A 61 11.37 13.39 0.39
N PHE A 62 12.34 12.54 0.73
CA PHE A 62 13.08 12.64 2.00
C PHE A 62 13.72 14.01 2.21
N HIS A 63 14.29 14.60 1.17
CA HIS A 63 14.88 15.94 1.26
C HIS A 63 13.85 17.05 1.53
N ASN A 64 12.56 16.74 1.35
CA ASN A 64 11.42 17.61 1.63
C ASN A 64 10.68 17.20 2.91
N GLY A 65 11.25 16.34 3.75
CA GLY A 65 10.63 15.90 5.00
C GLY A 65 9.54 14.84 4.82
N MET A 66 9.60 14.05 3.75
CA MET A 66 8.67 12.94 3.46
C MET A 66 7.20 13.41 3.30
N ILE A 67 6.98 14.61 2.75
CA ILE A 67 5.63 15.19 2.57
C ILE A 67 4.80 14.33 1.60
N GLY A 68 5.41 13.76 0.58
CA GLY A 68 4.77 12.84 -0.35
C GLY A 68 4.15 11.64 0.36
N ALA A 69 4.85 11.01 1.31
CA ALA A 69 4.32 9.86 2.06
C ALA A 69 3.09 10.21 2.91
N ARG A 70 2.92 11.47 3.32
CA ARG A 70 1.79 11.89 4.17
C ARG A 70 0.43 11.70 3.49
N ARG A 71 0.38 11.64 2.16
CA ARG A 71 -0.88 11.50 1.38
C ARG A 71 -1.63 10.17 1.62
N PHE A 72 -0.94 9.16 2.13
CA PHE A 72 -1.52 7.84 2.37
C PHE A 72 -2.19 7.72 3.74
N TYR A 73 -2.22 8.79 4.52
CA TYR A 73 -2.60 8.74 5.93
C TYR A 73 -3.63 9.82 6.29
N ASP A 74 -4.70 9.38 6.93
CA ASP A 74 -5.52 10.25 7.79
C ASP A 74 -4.94 10.19 9.20
N PHE A 75 -4.06 11.14 9.55
CA PHE A 75 -3.33 11.14 10.81
C PHE A 75 -4.22 11.16 12.05
N ASP A 76 -5.40 11.79 11.95
CA ASP A 76 -6.35 11.88 13.07
C ASP A 76 -7.05 10.54 13.31
N GLN A 77 -7.29 9.77 12.26
CA GLN A 77 -8.00 8.48 12.33
C GLN A 77 -7.08 7.27 12.35
N MET A 78 -5.80 7.43 12.01
CA MET A 78 -4.87 6.32 11.90
C MET A 78 -4.51 5.72 13.25
N LEU A 79 -4.53 4.40 13.28
CA LEU A 79 -3.91 3.58 14.31
C LEU A 79 -2.81 2.74 13.64
N SER A 80 -1.71 2.50 14.34
CA SER A 80 -0.67 1.59 13.86
C SER A 80 -0.36 0.54 14.90
N TYR A 81 -0.10 -0.68 14.42
CA TYR A 81 0.48 -1.74 15.22
C TYR A 81 1.68 -2.29 14.45
N ASP A 82 2.85 -2.16 15.04
CA ASP A 82 4.10 -2.62 14.45
C ASP A 82 4.98 -3.30 15.51
N MET A 83 6.23 -3.60 15.14
CA MET A 83 7.20 -4.23 16.03
C MET A 83 7.58 -3.36 17.25
N PHE A 84 7.28 -2.06 17.23
CA PHE A 84 7.54 -1.10 18.30
C PHE A 84 6.32 -0.87 19.21
N GLY A 85 5.18 -1.49 18.88
CA GLY A 85 3.97 -1.50 19.70
C GLY A 85 2.77 -0.88 19.00
N ASN A 86 1.86 -0.32 19.79
CA ASN A 86 0.61 0.25 19.31
C ASN A 86 0.66 1.77 19.40
N THR A 87 0.44 2.46 18.28
CA THR A 87 0.16 3.90 18.27
C THR A 87 -1.35 4.10 18.20
N VAL A 88 -1.90 4.63 19.29
CA VAL A 88 -3.34 4.89 19.39
C VAL A 88 -3.78 5.99 18.42
N ARG A 89 -5.07 5.97 18.07
CA ARG A 89 -5.71 6.96 17.20
C ARG A 89 -5.39 8.41 17.63
N GLY A 90 -5.04 9.26 16.67
CA GLY A 90 -4.66 10.66 16.89
C GLY A 90 -3.26 10.86 17.46
N LYS A 91 -2.42 9.81 17.52
CA LYS A 91 -1.01 9.88 17.92
C LYS A 91 -0.04 9.44 16.84
N PHE A 92 -0.54 9.09 15.65
CA PHE A 92 0.29 8.54 14.59
C PHE A 92 1.24 9.57 13.98
N GLU A 93 0.89 10.86 13.94
CA GLU A 93 1.76 11.87 13.31
C GLU A 93 3.14 11.96 13.99
N ASP A 94 3.20 11.95 15.32
CA ASP A 94 4.47 11.98 16.05
C ASP A 94 5.33 10.75 15.74
N HIS A 95 4.69 9.58 15.68
CA HIS A 95 5.36 8.33 15.29
C HIS A 95 5.86 8.39 13.85
N PHE A 96 5.04 8.87 12.91
CA PHE A 96 5.44 9.06 11.52
C PHE A 96 6.67 9.97 11.42
N ASN A 97 6.63 11.14 12.05
CA ASN A 97 7.74 12.11 12.01
C ASN A 97 9.04 11.54 12.62
N ALA A 98 8.92 10.64 13.60
CA ALA A 98 10.07 10.00 14.23
C ALA A 98 10.65 8.86 13.37
N ILE A 99 9.82 8.08 12.68
CA ILE A 99 10.24 6.83 12.02
C ILE A 99 10.46 6.98 10.52
N PHE A 100 9.57 7.64 9.79
CA PHE A 100 9.60 7.67 8.33
C PHE A 100 10.91 8.19 7.71
N PRO A 101 11.62 9.18 8.31
CA PRO A 101 12.93 9.61 7.80
C PRO A 101 13.98 8.49 7.73
N TYR A 102 13.86 7.44 8.56
CA TYR A 102 14.78 6.29 8.54
C TYR A 102 14.51 5.32 7.39
N TRP A 103 13.38 5.44 6.70
CA TRP A 103 12.97 4.53 5.62
C TRP A 103 13.18 5.13 4.24
N ASN A 104 13.88 6.28 4.14
CA ASN A 104 14.03 7.08 2.91
C ASN A 104 14.64 6.38 1.68
N ASP A 105 15.34 5.26 1.87
CA ASP A 105 15.88 4.40 0.81
C ASP A 105 15.18 3.03 0.79
N GLY A 106 13.87 3.08 1.06
CA GLY A 106 13.01 1.91 1.06
C GLY A 106 12.80 1.38 -0.35
N TYR A 107 12.57 0.08 -0.42
CA TYR A 107 12.20 -0.60 -1.66
C TYR A 107 11.03 -1.52 -1.34
N MET A 108 10.00 -1.51 -2.21
CA MET A 108 8.78 -2.27 -2.01
C MET A 108 8.51 -3.20 -3.19
N GLU A 109 8.01 -4.38 -2.87
CA GLU A 109 7.50 -5.36 -3.82
C GLU A 109 6.30 -6.05 -3.21
N PHE A 110 5.34 -6.45 -4.04
CA PHE A 110 4.24 -7.29 -3.62
C PHE A 110 4.34 -8.68 -4.21
N LYS A 111 3.91 -9.66 -3.43
CA LYS A 111 3.68 -11.03 -3.88
C LYS A 111 2.29 -11.44 -3.44
N ASP A 112 1.57 -12.12 -4.33
CA ASP A 112 0.25 -12.68 -4.07
C ASP A 112 -0.76 -11.67 -3.50
N ILE A 113 -0.82 -10.46 -4.09
CA ILE A 113 -1.79 -9.44 -3.67
C ILE A 113 -3.19 -9.76 -4.19
N GLU A 114 -4.15 -9.76 -3.28
CA GLU A 114 -5.57 -9.87 -3.54
C GLU A 114 -6.29 -8.80 -2.71
N ILE A 115 -7.23 -8.08 -3.33
CA ILE A 115 -8.01 -7.03 -2.68
C ILE A 115 -9.46 -7.47 -2.77
N THR A 116 -10.10 -7.68 -1.64
CA THR A 116 -11.51 -8.07 -1.58
C THR A 116 -12.28 -7.05 -0.77
N ALA A 117 -13.20 -6.34 -1.42
CA ALA A 117 -14.14 -5.46 -0.75
C ALA A 117 -15.32 -6.30 -0.23
N LEU A 118 -15.77 -6.02 1.00
CA LEU A 118 -16.88 -6.73 1.65
C LEU A 118 -18.11 -5.83 1.83
N SER A 119 -17.93 -4.52 1.69
CA SER A 119 -18.96 -3.48 1.75
C SER A 119 -18.53 -2.29 0.89
N LYS A 120 -19.48 -1.41 0.60
CA LYS A 120 -19.22 -0.13 -0.08
C LYS A 120 -18.71 0.97 0.86
N ASP A 121 -19.04 0.82 2.15
CA ASP A 121 -18.73 1.73 3.26
C ASP A 121 -17.92 1.02 4.34
#